data_AF-A0A1J3FZX7-F1
#
_entry.id   AF-A0A1J3FZX7-F1
#
_cell.length_a   1.000
_cell.length_b   1.000
_cell.length_c   1.000
_cell.angle_alpha   90.00
_cell.angle_beta   90.00
_cell.angle_gamma   90.00
#
_symmetry.space_group_name_H-M   'P 1'
#
loop_
_entity.id
_entity.type
_entity.pdbx_description
1 polymer ?
#
loop_
_entity_poly.entity_id
_entity_poly.type
_entity_poly.pdbx_seq_one_letter_code
_entity_poly.pdbx_strand_id
1 'polypeptide(L)'
;NYKGKLGALQLSYPRPRRLELRVLEDAVKCKWSKTTYTFSFFARKFFNRTDIAIVGMAGKGEVVLSPICLSDPLPFYIYYYNLESDRFTRVRIQGLEG
;
A
#
# COMPACT_ATOMS: atom_id res chain seq x y z
N ASN A 1 -11.19 2.07 4.98
CA ASN A 1 -12.14 3.13 4.56
C ASN A 1 -11.51 3.87 3.38
N TYR A 2 -12.19 3.92 2.24
CA TYR A 2 -11.75 4.65 1.05
C TYR A 2 -12.79 5.71 0.69
N LYS A 3 -12.47 6.99 0.87
CA LYS A 3 -13.37 8.12 0.57
C LYS A 3 -14.77 7.97 1.19
N GLY A 4 -14.85 7.44 2.41
CA GLY A 4 -16.11 7.20 3.13
C GLY A 4 -16.80 5.87 2.82
N LYS A 5 -16.27 5.08 1.88
CA LYS A 5 -16.81 3.74 1.53
C LYS A 5 -16.01 2.61 2.17
N LEU A 6 -16.67 1.46 2.33
CA LEU A 6 -15.99 0.22 2.68
C LEU A 6 -15.14 -0.24 1.49
N GLY A 7 -13.88 -0.55 1.75
CA GLY A 7 -12.96 -1.01 0.72
C GLY A 7 -11.92 -1.96 1.29
N ALA A 8 -11.44 -2.85 0.42
CA ALA A 8 -10.42 -3.85 0.71
C ALA A 8 -9.21 -3.63 -0.21
N LEU A 9 -8.02 -3.80 0.34
CA LEU A 9 -6.75 -3.68 -0.39
C LEU A 9 -5.98 -4.99 -0.32
N GLN A 10 -5.37 -5.37 -1.43
CA GLN A 10 -4.54 -6.55 -1.52
C GLN A 10 -3.34 -6.31 -2.45
N LEU A 11 -2.18 -6.85 -2.08
CA LEU A 11 -1.04 -6.97 -2.99
C LEU A 11 -1.12 -8.31 -3.74
N SER A 12 -0.99 -8.28 -5.06
CA SER A 12 -1.06 -9.49 -5.90
C SER A 12 0.19 -10.36 -5.77
N TYR A 13 -0.01 -11.66 -5.90
CA TYR A 13 1.03 -12.67 -6.07
C TYR A 13 0.76 -13.49 -7.33
N PRO A 14 1.80 -13.98 -8.06
CA PRO A 14 3.23 -13.79 -7.80
C PRO A 14 3.74 -12.39 -8.22
N ARG A 15 5.03 -12.11 -8.01
CA ARG A 15 5.68 -10.86 -8.46
C ARG A 15 5.64 -10.76 -10.00
N PRO A 16 5.58 -9.54 -10.58
CA PRO A 16 5.61 -8.23 -9.92
C PRO A 16 4.32 -7.91 -9.17
N ARG A 17 4.45 -7.40 -7.93
CA ARG A 17 3.28 -7.04 -7.10
C ARG A 17 2.47 -5.97 -7.82
N ARG A 18 1.15 -6.13 -7.82
CA ARG A 18 0.15 -5.11 -8.18
C ARG A 18 -0.69 -4.82 -6.95
N LEU A 19 -1.32 -3.67 -6.91
CA LEU A 19 -2.24 -3.34 -5.83
C LEU A 19 -3.67 -3.42 -6.35
N GLU A 20 -4.49 -4.26 -5.72
CA GLU A 20 -5.91 -4.36 -6.01
C GLU A 20 -6.70 -3.62 -4.94
N LEU A 21 -7.48 -2.63 -5.35
CA LEU A 21 -8.47 -1.96 -4.53
C LEU A 21 -9.85 -2.47 -4.93
N ARG A 22 -10.60 -2.98 -3.95
CA ARG A 22 -12.03 -3.27 -4.11
C ARG A 22 -12.83 -2.31 -3.27
N VAL A 23 -13.85 -1.70 -3.85
CA VAL A 23 -14.75 -0.78 -3.14
C VAL A 23 -16.17 -1.33 -3.23
N LEU A 24 -16.86 -1.37 -2.09
CA LEU A 24 -18.26 -1.76 -2.05
C LEU A 24 -19.09 -0.58 -2.57
N GLU A 25 -19.72 -0.77 -3.72
CA GLU A 25 -20.56 0.27 -4.35
C GLU A 25 -22.01 0.18 -3.88
N ASP A 26 -22.52 -1.04 -3.71
CA ASP A 26 -23.88 -1.30 -3.25
C ASP A 26 -23.86 -2.53 -2.33
N ALA A 27 -24.15 -2.31 -1.05
CA ALA A 27 -24.16 -3.36 -0.04
C ALA A 27 -25.36 -4.31 -0.19
N VAL A 28 -26.51 -3.81 -0.66
CA VAL A 28 -27.74 -4.60 -0.82
C VAL A 28 -27.59 -5.57 -1.99
N LYS A 29 -26.98 -5.11 -3.09
CA LYS A 29 -26.72 -5.93 -4.28
C LYS A 29 -25.38 -6.66 -4.25
N CYS A 30 -24.63 -6.58 -3.15
CA CYS A 30 -23.27 -7.12 -3.02
C CYS A 30 -22.35 -6.73 -4.19
N LYS A 31 -22.48 -5.50 -4.70
CA LYS A 31 -21.76 -5.03 -5.88
C LYS A 31 -20.43 -4.40 -5.48
N TRP A 32 -19.34 -4.98 -5.98
CA TRP A 32 -17.98 -4.48 -5.78
C TRP A 32 -17.42 -3.91 -7.08
N SER A 33 -16.78 -2.75 -6.99
CA SER A 33 -15.85 -2.30 -8.02
C SER A 33 -14.45 -2.84 -7.72
N LYS A 34 -13.67 -3.10 -8.76
CA LYS A 34 -12.27 -3.54 -8.66
C LYS A 34 -11.41 -2.64 -9.53
N THR A 35 -10.37 -2.08 -8.93
CA THR A 35 -9.35 -1.30 -9.61
C THR A 35 -7.99 -1.91 -9.33
N THR A 36 -7.22 -2.16 -10.38
CA THR A 36 -5.86 -2.72 -10.27
C THR A 36 -4.86 -1.64 -10.63
N TYR A 37 -3.97 -1.33 -9.70
CA TYR A 37 -2.87 -0.38 -9.88
C TYR A 37 -1.58 -1.14 -10.14
N THR A 38 -0.90 -0.79 -11.22
CA THR A 38 0.46 -1.24 -11.51
C THR A 38 1.44 -0.19 -11.02
N PHE A 39 2.42 -0.60 -10.23
CA PHE A 39 3.45 0.30 -9.72
C PHE A 39 4.38 0.77 -10.85
N SER A 40 4.80 2.03 -10.83
CA SER A 40 5.91 2.53 -11.65
C SER A 40 7.18 1.70 -11.49
N PHE A 41 8.12 1.84 -12.43
CA PHE A 41 9.38 1.09 -12.42
C PHE A 41 10.14 1.21 -11.09
N PHE A 42 10.23 2.42 -10.52
CA PHE A 42 10.93 2.69 -9.26
C PHE A 42 10.24 2.01 -8.07
N ALA A 43 8.93 2.19 -7.97
CA ALA A 43 8.08 1.57 -6.96
C ALA A 43 8.14 0.04 -7.00
N ARG A 44 8.07 -0.53 -8.21
CA ARG A 44 8.19 -1.97 -8.45
C ARG A 44 9.55 -2.52 -8.00
N LYS A 45 10.65 -1.79 -8.28
CA LYS A 45 11.99 -2.19 -7.82
C LYS A 45 12.08 -2.23 -6.29
N PHE A 46 11.41 -1.30 -5.62
CA PHE A 46 11.33 -1.25 -4.16
C PHE A 46 10.53 -2.44 -3.59
N PHE A 47 9.29 -2.64 -4.03
CA PHE A 47 8.42 -3.71 -3.53
C PHE A 47 8.86 -5.13 -3.89
N ASN A 48 9.70 -5.29 -4.90
CA ASN A 48 10.30 -6.58 -5.22
C ASN A 48 11.50 -6.91 -4.33
N ARG A 49 12.05 -5.95 -3.57
CA ARG A 49 13.22 -6.18 -2.70
C ARG A 49 12.87 -6.20 -1.22
N THR A 50 11.74 -5.61 -0.84
CA THR A 50 11.34 -5.48 0.55
C THR A 50 10.01 -6.17 0.77
N ASP A 51 9.94 -7.03 1.79
CA ASP A 51 8.68 -7.59 2.24
C ASP A 51 7.91 -6.55 3.04
N ILE A 52 6.93 -5.98 2.36
CA ILE A 52 6.03 -4.95 2.89
C ILE A 52 4.61 -5.48 3.03
N ALA A 53 3.91 -4.97 4.04
CA ALA A 53 2.48 -5.17 4.29
C ALA A 53 1.72 -3.85 4.16
N ILE A 54 0.44 -3.97 3.81
CA ILE A 54 -0.52 -2.86 3.88
C ILE A 54 -0.99 -2.75 5.32
N VAL A 55 -0.72 -1.61 5.96
CA VAL A 55 -1.15 -1.34 7.34
C VAL A 55 -2.39 -0.45 7.38
N GLY A 56 -2.76 0.18 6.26
CA GLY A 56 -4.01 0.93 6.16
C GLY A 56 -4.06 1.89 4.98
N MET A 57 -4.97 2.86 5.08
CA MET A 57 -5.06 4.01 4.18
C MET A 57 -5.22 5.31 4.97
N ALA A 58 -4.62 6.37 4.45
CA ALA A 58 -4.76 7.73 4.93
C ALA A 58 -5.80 8.52 4.10
N GLY A 59 -6.26 9.66 4.64
CA GLY A 59 -7.44 10.39 4.16
C GLY A 59 -7.42 10.88 2.71
N LYS A 60 -6.26 10.93 2.05
CA LYS A 60 -6.11 11.36 0.65
C LYS A 60 -6.07 10.21 -0.37
N GLY A 61 -6.51 9.01 0.02
CA GLY A 61 -6.39 7.82 -0.85
C GLY A 61 -4.95 7.31 -0.95
N GLU A 62 -4.15 7.62 0.07
CA GLU A 62 -2.79 7.14 0.19
C GLU A 62 -2.78 5.82 0.95
N VAL A 63 -2.14 4.82 0.37
CA VAL A 63 -1.96 3.52 0.99
C VAL A 63 -0.76 3.58 1.90
N VAL A 64 -0.94 3.16 3.15
CA VAL A 64 0.14 3.12 4.14
C VAL A 64 0.74 1.72 4.13
N LEU A 65 2.04 1.67 3.91
CA LEU A 65 2.82 0.43 3.78
C LEU A 65 3.94 0.43 4.82
N SER A 66 4.20 -0.73 5.39
CA SER A 66 5.27 -0.96 6.36
C SER A 66 6.07 -2.19 5.99
N PRO A 67 7.40 -2.22 6.20
CA PRO A 67 8.15 -3.47 6.25
C PRO A 67 7.50 -4.44 7.24
N ILE A 68 7.50 -5.73 6.89
CA ILE A 68 7.00 -6.81 7.75
C ILE A 68 8.02 -7.15 8.85
N CYS A 69 9.31 -7.07 8.51
CA CYS A 69 10.40 -7.34 9.43
C CYS A 69 11.34 -6.12 9.52
N LEU A 70 11.90 -5.89 10.70
CA LEU A 70 13.05 -5.01 10.86
C LEU A 70 14.22 -5.63 10.12
N SER A 71 14.84 -4.85 9.22
CA SER A 71 16.02 -5.27 8.49
C SER A 71 17.19 -4.47 9.05
N ASP A 72 17.86 -4.97 10.07
CA ASP A 72 19.12 -4.39 10.57
C ASP A 72 20.17 -4.43 9.44
N PRO A 73 20.92 -3.35 9.12
CA PRO A 73 21.05 -2.05 9.79
C PRO A 73 20.24 -0.91 9.16
N LEU A 74 19.20 -1.23 8.40
CA LEU A 74 18.41 -0.21 7.70
C LEU A 74 17.42 0.47 8.65
N PRO A 75 17.34 1.81 8.63
CA PRO A 75 16.35 2.52 9.41
C PRO A 75 14.93 2.09 9.05
N PHE A 76 14.03 2.09 10.04
CA PHE A 76 12.63 1.74 9.83
C PHE A 76 11.88 2.90 9.16
N TYR A 77 11.15 2.60 8.08
CA TYR A 77 10.36 3.58 7.33
C TYR A 77 8.91 3.15 7.20
N ILE A 78 8.00 4.12 7.33
CA ILE A 78 6.62 4.00 6.87
C ILE A 78 6.50 4.67 5.50
N TYR A 79 5.82 4.02 4.58
CA TYR A 79 5.65 4.49 3.21
C TYR A 79 4.19 4.87 2.97
N TYR A 80 3.99 6.06 2.43
CA TYR A 80 2.71 6.54 1.93
C TYR A 80 2.75 6.50 0.41
N TYR A 81 1.90 5.67 -0.19
CA TYR A 81 1.78 5.53 -1.63
C TYR A 81 0.47 6.16 -2.11
N ASN A 82 0.59 7.21 -2.91
CA ASN A 82 -0.58 7.88 -3.47
C ASN A 82 -1.04 7.19 -4.76
N LEU A 83 -2.26 6.65 -4.74
CA LEU A 83 -2.81 5.88 -5.87
C LEU A 83 -3.07 6.70 -7.13
N GLU A 84 -3.36 7.99 -6.98
CA GLU A 84 -3.73 8.88 -8.09
C GLU A 84 -2.50 9.44 -8.81
N SER A 85 -1.45 9.75 -8.05
CA SER A 85 -0.21 10.36 -8.57
C SER A 85 0.94 9.37 -8.76
N ASP A 86 0.80 8.12 -8.32
CA ASP A 86 1.87 7.09 -8.34
C ASP A 86 3.16 7.57 -7.64
N ARG A 87 2.99 8.39 -6.59
CA ARG A 87 4.10 8.95 -5.81
C ARG A 87 4.27 8.25 -4.47
N PHE A 88 5.53 8.17 -4.06
CA PHE A 88 5.96 7.62 -2.78
C PHE A 88 6.49 8.72 -1.87
N THR A 89 5.97 8.73 -0.65
CA THR A 89 6.57 9.46 0.47
C THR A 89 7.04 8.42 1.48
N ARG A 90 8.26 8.56 1.99
CA ARG A 90 8.79 7.72 3.08
C ARG A 90 9.03 8.58 4.31
N VAL A 91 8.69 8.05 5.47
CA VAL A 91 8.91 8.69 6.77
C VAL A 91 9.79 7.78 7.59
N ARG A 92 10.97 8.25 8.00
CA ARG A 92 11.86 7.51 8.91
C ARG A 92 11.27 7.58 10.31
N ILE A 93 11.13 6.42 10.94
CA ILE A 93 10.81 6.34 12.37
C ILE A 93 12.13 6.25 13.12
N GLN A 94 12.39 7.23 13.98
CA GLN A 94 13.57 7.27 14.84
C GLN A 94 13.27 6.54 16.16
N GLY A 95 14.33 6.16 16.90
CA GLY A 95 14.20 5.45 18.17
C GLY A 95 13.94 3.94 18.06
N LEU A 96 13.99 3.40 16.83
CA LEU A 96 14.00 1.95 16.55
C LEU A 96 15.40 1.46 16.13
N GLU A 97 16.41 2.30 16.32
CA GLU A 97 17.82 2.00 16.03
C GLU A 97 18.40 1.41 17.31
N GLY A 98 18.71 0.12 17.27
CA GLY A 98 19.28 -0.64 18.39
C GLY A 98 20.80 -0.60 18.40
#